data_AF-A0A380D776-F1
#
_entry.id   AF-A0A380D776-F1
#
_cell.length_a   1.000
_cell.length_b   1.000
_cell.length_c   1.000
_cell.angle_alpha   90.00
_cell.angle_beta   90.00
_cell.angle_gamma   90.00
#
_symmetry.space_group_name_H-M   'P 1'
#
loop_
_entity.id
_entity.type
_entity.pdbx_description
1 polymer ?
#
loop_
_entity_poly.entity_id
_entity_poly.type
_entity_poly.pdbx_seq_one_letter_code
_entity_poly.pdbx_strand_id
1 'polypeptide(L)' 'MRPHSDVSEPLIVTQNDQPAYVIESYDDRIRRDECIALLTLMTLSEQVLERGRTFNRKALLDSL' A
#
# COMPACT_ATOMS: atom_id res chain seq x y z
N MET A 1 29.41 5.07 16.21
CA MET A 1 27.95 4.93 16.37
C MET A 1 27.32 6.14 15.69
N ARG A 2 26.73 5.98 14.49
CA ARG A 2 26.02 7.09 13.83
C ARG A 2 24.65 7.24 14.49
N PRO A 3 24.16 8.45 14.76
CA PRO A 3 22.85 8.63 15.36
C PRO A 3 21.79 8.09 14.39
N HIS A 4 20.90 7.23 14.89
CA HIS A 4 19.65 6.90 14.24
C HIS A 4 18.85 8.21 14.21
N SER A 5 18.78 8.86 13.06
CA SER A 5 17.85 9.98 12.87
C SER A 5 16.46 9.37 12.84
N ASP A 6 15.74 9.46 13.95
CA ASP A 6 14.32 9.12 13.99
C ASP A 6 13.56 10.15 13.13
N VAL A 7 13.26 9.79 11.88
CA VAL A 7 12.47 10.60 10.95
C VAL A 7 11.01 10.16 11.11
N SER A 8 10.45 10.46 12.28
CA SER A 8 9.05 10.16 12.61
C SER A 8 8.05 10.96 11.76
N GLU A 9 8.48 12.10 11.21
CA GLU A 9 7.75 12.89 10.23
C GLU A 9 8.54 12.99 8.90
N PRO A 10 7.93 12.67 7.73
CA PRO A 10 8.60 12.78 6.44
C PRO A 10 9.06 14.20 6.12
N LEU A 11 10.29 14.33 5.62
CA LEU A 11 10.86 15.61 5.18
C LEU A 11 10.74 15.75 3.66
N ILE A 12 10.18 16.87 3.20
CA ILE A 12 10.09 17.21 1.78
C ILE A 12 11.30 18.06 1.39
N VAL A 13 12.04 17.62 0.38
CA VAL A 13 13.14 18.38 -0.22
C VAL A 13 12.63 19.06 -1.48
N THR A 14 12.75 20.39 -1.55
CA THR A 14 12.34 21.19 -2.71
C THR A 14 13.52 21.60 -3.59
N GLN A 15 13.26 21.73 -4.89
CA GLN A 15 14.20 22.28 -5.87
C GLN A 15 13.44 23.26 -6.78
N ASN A 16 13.93 24.50 -6.89
CA ASN A 16 13.24 25.59 -7.60
C ASN A 16 11.77 25.72 -7.18
N ASP A 17 11.54 25.72 -5.86
CA ASP A 17 10.22 25.81 -5.23
C ASP A 17 9.26 24.63 -5.51
N GLN A 18 9.74 23.53 -6.10
CA GLN A 18 8.96 22.31 -6.34
C GLN A 18 9.43 21.14 -5.48
N PRO A 19 8.53 20.35 -4.86
CA PRO A 19 8.90 19.10 -4.20
C PRO A 19 9.60 18.16 -5.17
N ALA A 20 10.83 17.75 -4.83
CA ALA A 20 11.65 16.87 -5.67
C ALA A 20 11.84 15.49 -5.02
N TYR A 21 12.00 15.45 -3.69
CA TYR A 21 12.22 14.20 -2.96
C TYR A 21 11.51 14.22 -1.61
N VAL A 22 11.24 13.03 -1.08
CA VAL A 22 10.78 12.81 0.30
C VAL A 22 11.79 11.92 1.00
N ILE A 23 12.22 12.32 2.20
CA ILE A 23 13.03 11.50 3.09
C ILE A 23 12.10 11.03 4.20
N GLU A 24 11.91 9.72 4.32
CA GLU A 24 11.06 9.08 5.32
C GLU A 24 11.71 7.79 5.85
N SER A 25 11.21 7.30 6.98
CA SER A 25 11.55 5.98 7.51
C SER A 25 11.20 4.89 6.49
N TYR A 26 12.17 4.03 6.18
CA TYR A 26 11.97 2.94 5.24
C TYR A 26 10.89 1.97 5.72
N ASP A 27 10.90 1.63 7.00
CA ASP A 27 9.95 0.71 7.61
C ASP A 27 8.53 1.28 7.57
N ASP A 28 8.37 2.57 7.85
CA ASP A 28 7.05 3.23 7.78
C ASP A 28 6.53 3.32 6.35
N ARG A 29 7.42 3.56 5.38
CA ARG A 29 7.06 3.53 3.94
C ARG A 29 6.56 2.15 3.53
N ILE A 30 7.30 1.08 3.88
CA ILE A 30 6.90 -0.30 3.58
C ILE A 30 5.55 -0.62 4.21
N ARG A 31 5.38 -0.28 5.50
CA ARG A 31 4.12 -0.50 6.21
C ARG A 31 2.95 0.24 5.55
N ARG A 32 3.16 1.49 5.12
CA ARG A 32 2.14 2.27 4.39
C ARG A 32 1.78 1.61 3.06
N ASP A 33 2.77 1.17 2.29
CA ASP A 33 2.56 0.51 0.99
C ASP A 33 1.77 -0.81 1.15
N GLU A 34 2.11 -1.61 2.17
CA GLU A 34 1.37 -2.84 2.52
C GLU A 34 -0.09 -2.54 2.93
N CYS A 35 -0.30 -1.51 3.77
CA CYS A 35 -1.64 -1.10 4.15
C CYS A 35 -2.48 -0.65 2.94
N ILE A 36 -1.88 0.10 2.00
CA ILE A 36 -2.56 0.52 0.77
C ILE A 36 -2.94 -0.70 -0.09
N ALA A 37 -2.04 -1.69 -0.21
CA ALA A 37 -2.31 -2.92 -0.95
C ALA A 37 -3.50 -3.70 -0.33
N LEU A 38 -3.53 -3.81 1.00
CA LEU A 38 -4.64 -4.47 1.72
C LEU A 38 -5.96 -3.72 1.55
N LEU A 39 -5.97 -2.38 1.69
CA LEU A 39 -7.17 -1.58 1.45
C LEU A 39 -7.67 -1.78 0.02
N THR A 40 -6.77 -1.76 -0.96
CA THR A 40 -7.11 -1.96 -2.37
C THR A 40 -7.74 -3.35 -2.58
N LEU A 41 -7.15 -4.39 -1.98
CA LEU A 41 -7.70 -5.75 -2.04
C LEU A 41 -9.09 -5.82 -1.40
N MET A 42 -9.32 -5.16 -0.26
CA MET A 42 -10.61 -5.11 0.41
C MET A 42 -11.66 -4.44 -0.48
N THR A 43 -11.35 -3.27 -1.05
CA THR A 43 -12.26 -2.57 -1.96
C THR A 43 -12.57 -3.39 -3.21
N LEU A 44 -11.58 -4.07 -3.80
CA LEU A 44 -11.81 -4.98 -4.91
C LEU A 44 -12.71 -6.15 -4.52
N SER A 45 -12.51 -6.70 -3.31
CA SER A 45 -13.32 -7.80 -2.79
C SER A 45 -14.78 -7.39 -2.59
N GLU A 46 -15.04 -6.21 -2.03
CA GLU A 46 -16.39 -5.64 -1.89
C GLU A 46 -17.09 -5.53 -3.25
N GLN A 47 -16.41 -4.98 -4.26
CA GLN A 47 -16.97 -4.88 -5.62
C GLN A 47 -17.26 -6.25 -6.25
N VAL A 48 -16.44 -7.27 -5.97
CA VAL A 48 -16.65 -8.64 -6.44
C VAL A 48 -17.91 -9.24 -5.81
N LEU A 49 -18.13 -8.99 -4.51
CA LEU A 49 -19.32 -9.43 -3.80
C LEU A 49 -20.59 -8.75 -4.33
N GLU A 50 -20.57 -7.42 -4.49
CA GLU A 50 -21.71 -6.65 -5.03
C GLU A 50 -22.11 -7.11 -6.44
N ARG A 51 -21.14 -7.50 -7.26
CA ARG A 51 -21.37 -7.99 -8.62
C ARG A 51 -21.69 -9.48 -8.70
N GLY A 52 -21.77 -10.17 -7.56
CA GLY A 52 -22.03 -11.61 -7.49
C GLY A 52 -20.95 -12.48 -8.16
N ARG A 53 -19.73 -11.96 -8.33
CA ARG A 53 -18.62 -12.63 -9.04
C ARG A 53 -17.79 -13.51 -8.12
N THR A 54 -18.44 -14.27 -7.25
CA THR A 54 -17.78 -15.16 -6.28
C THR A 54 -17.63 -16.57 -6.82
N PHE A 55 -16.53 -17.22 -6.50
CA PHE A 55 -16.32 -18.64 -6.80
C PHE A 55 -16.50 -19.47 -5.53
N ASN A 56 -17.25 -20.56 -5.64
CA ASN A 56 -17.20 -21.62 -4.65
C ASN A 56 -16.12 -22.65 -5.03
N ARG A 57 -15.77 -23.53 -4.09
CA ARG A 57 -14.73 -24.56 -4.30
C ARG A 57 -14.91 -25.37 -5.59
N LYS A 58 -16.15 -25.77 -5.89
CA LYS A 58 -16.44 -26.58 -7.09
C LYS A 58 -16.19 -25.77 -8.36
N ALA A 59 -16.75 -24.56 -8.45
CA ALA A 59 -16.59 -23.68 -9.60
C ALA A 59 -15.12 -23.33 -9.87
N LEU A 60 -14.31 -23.16 -8.81
CA LEU A 60 -12.88 -22.93 -8.93
C LEU A 60 -12.15 -24.16 -9.51
N LEU A 61 -12.38 -25.35 -8.95
CA LEU A 61 -11.73 -26.58 -9.40
C LEU A 61 -12.13 -26.96 -10.84
N ASP A 62 -13.36 -26.66 -11.23
CA ASP A 62 -13.84 -26.89 -12.60
C ASP A 62 -13.21 -25.90 -13.62
N SER A 63 -12.51 -24.85 -13.17
CA SER A 63 -11.90 -23.80 -14.01
C SER A 63 -10.36 -23.84 -14.13
N LEU A 64 -9.71 -24.75 -13.40
CA LEU A 64 -8.25 -24.97 -13.40
C LEU A 64 -7.88 -26.13 -14.33
#